data_AF-A0A401GBN7-F1
#
_entry.id   AF-A0A401GBN7-F1
#
_cell.length_a   1.000
_cell.length_b   1.000
_cell.length_c   1.000
_cell.angle_alpha   90.00
_cell.angle_beta   90.00
_cell.angle_gamma   90.00
#
_symmetry.space_group_name_H-M   'P 1'
#
loop_
_entity.id
_entity.type
_entity.pdbx_description
1 polymer ?
#
loop_
_entity_poly.entity_id
_entity_poly.type
_entity_poly.pdbx_seq_one_letter_code
_entity_poly.pdbx_strand_id
1 'polypeptide(L)'
;MSQTYPPAQGLRDLLYLFPHVENDTIVSIIHHDLHGTDIYRLDSRRILESQWDLVEASLEDRTCATSVAVDIYRTLDSLLVPLNAYFSILSLHGLAHGQPAMLPCYFFRYNSHLVKLASQYEWPAVLSYHLAFFDRRCKEMRLGDYSGWGKVDVQLMEEFLVPYQKTSKSRKNGRIR
;
A
#
# COMPACT_ATOMS: atom_id res chain seq x y z
N MET A 1 -33.42 -4.70 15.94
CA MET A 1 -32.87 -4.78 14.58
C MET A 1 -31.42 -5.19 14.72
N SER A 2 -31.10 -6.44 14.39
CA SER A 2 -29.75 -6.98 14.52
C SER A 2 -28.90 -6.42 13.37
N GLN A 3 -27.96 -5.51 13.65
CA GLN A 3 -26.94 -5.16 12.66
C GLN A 3 -26.16 -6.43 12.34
N THR A 4 -26.26 -6.90 11.10
CA THR A 4 -25.56 -8.12 10.67
C THR A 4 -24.10 -7.72 10.47
N TYR A 5 -23.22 -8.25 11.30
CA TYR A 5 -21.79 -8.04 11.18
C TYR A 5 -21.23 -8.90 10.04
N PRO A 6 -20.30 -8.38 9.21
CA PRO A 6 -19.75 -7.03 9.21
C PRO A 6 -20.67 -6.02 8.49
N PRO A 7 -20.61 -4.72 8.85
CA PRO A 7 -21.55 -3.69 8.40
C PRO A 7 -21.37 -3.25 6.94
N ALA A 8 -20.41 -3.80 6.19
CA ALA A 8 -20.02 -3.34 4.85
C ALA A 8 -20.51 -4.28 3.74
N GLN A 9 -21.82 -4.53 3.68
CA GLN A 9 -22.40 -5.46 2.71
C GLN A 9 -22.54 -4.83 1.32
N GLY A 10 -22.58 -3.49 1.24
CA GLY A 10 -22.63 -2.77 -0.04
C GLY A 10 -21.76 -1.53 -0.09
N LEU A 11 -21.60 -1.00 -1.30
CA LEU A 11 -20.84 0.23 -1.58
C LEU A 11 -21.30 1.43 -0.72
N ARG A 12 -22.61 1.53 -0.43
CA ARG A 12 -23.17 2.60 0.41
C ARG A 12 -22.62 2.59 1.85
N ASP A 13 -22.39 1.40 2.40
CA ASP A 13 -21.86 1.26 3.76
C ASP A 13 -20.40 1.71 3.81
N LEU A 14 -19.63 1.35 2.77
CA LEU A 14 -18.24 1.78 2.63
C LEU A 14 -18.15 3.30 2.43
N LEU A 15 -19.01 3.90 1.62
CA LEU A 15 -19.08 5.35 1.45
C LEU A 15 -19.41 6.07 2.76
N TYR A 16 -20.28 5.49 3.58
CA TYR A 16 -20.60 6.03 4.91
C TYR A 16 -19.41 5.95 5.87
N LEU A 17 -18.64 4.86 5.82
CA LEU A 17 -17.46 4.65 6.68
C LEU A 17 -16.22 5.43 6.22
N PHE A 18 -16.10 5.69 4.92
CA PHE A 18 -14.99 6.38 4.29
C PHE A 18 -15.47 7.61 3.49
N PRO A 19 -16.12 8.59 4.13
CA PRO A 19 -16.75 9.72 3.43
C PRO A 19 -15.76 10.69 2.76
N HIS A 20 -14.48 10.57 3.09
CA HIS A 20 -13.38 11.36 2.51
C HIS A 20 -12.78 10.72 1.27
N VAL A 21 -13.18 9.49 0.92
CA VAL A 21 -12.68 8.79 -0.27
C VAL A 21 -13.70 8.92 -1.38
N GLU A 22 -13.24 9.28 -2.56
CA GLU A 22 -14.09 9.36 -3.75
C GLU A 22 -14.74 8.03 -4.08
N ASN A 23 -15.98 8.08 -4.59
CA ASN A 23 -16.74 6.90 -4.94
C ASN A 23 -16.00 6.01 -5.96
N ASP A 24 -15.44 6.61 -7.01
CA ASP A 24 -14.74 5.89 -8.06
C ASP A 24 -13.46 5.21 -7.54
N THR A 25 -12.82 5.80 -6.54
CA THR A 25 -11.67 5.19 -5.85
C THR A 25 -12.12 3.95 -5.06
N ILE A 26 -13.22 4.01 -4.29
CA ILE A 26 -13.74 2.85 -3.57
C ILE A 26 -14.14 1.72 -4.53
N VAL A 27 -14.82 2.05 -5.63
CA VAL A 27 -15.19 1.08 -6.68
C VAL A 27 -13.94 0.42 -7.25
N SER A 28 -12.90 1.20 -7.56
CA SER A 28 -11.62 0.69 -8.07
C SER A 28 -10.91 -0.23 -7.06
N ILE A 29 -11.03 0.03 -5.77
CA ILE A 29 -10.47 -0.84 -4.71
C ILE A 29 -11.21 -2.19 -4.67
N ILE A 30 -12.54 -2.14 -4.71
CA ILE A 30 -13.39 -3.34 -4.67
C ILE A 30 -13.15 -4.25 -5.88
N HIS A 31 -12.92 -3.65 -7.06
CA HIS A 31 -12.60 -4.39 -8.29
C HIS A 31 -11.10 -4.72 -8.43
N HIS A 32 -10.26 -4.25 -7.51
CA HIS A 32 -8.80 -4.42 -7.54
C HIS A 32 -8.13 -3.82 -8.79
N ASP A 33 -8.68 -2.70 -9.27
CA ASP A 33 -8.20 -1.95 -10.44
C ASP A 33 -7.48 -0.65 -10.04
N LEU A 34 -7.49 -0.28 -8.76
CA LEU A 34 -6.68 0.83 -8.26
C LEU A 34 -5.18 0.53 -8.48
N HIS A 35 -4.44 1.44 -9.11
CA HIS A 35 -2.99 1.28 -9.27
C HIS A 35 -2.25 1.62 -7.97
N GLY A 36 -1.12 0.95 -7.75
CA GLY A 36 -0.27 1.20 -6.57
C GLY A 36 0.22 2.65 -6.47
N THR A 37 0.37 3.32 -7.62
CA THR A 37 0.72 4.74 -7.70
C THR A 37 -0.40 5.66 -7.24
N ASP A 38 -1.66 5.22 -7.22
CA ASP A 38 -2.83 6.06 -6.96
C ASP A 38 -3.36 5.89 -5.54
N ILE A 39 -2.72 5.03 -4.73
CA ILE A 39 -3.09 4.77 -3.33
C ILE A 39 -3.12 6.09 -2.53
N TYR A 40 -2.31 7.09 -2.90
CA TYR A 40 -2.23 8.38 -2.21
C TYR A 40 -3.58 9.10 -2.13
N ARG A 41 -4.54 8.79 -3.03
CA ARG A 41 -5.93 9.30 -3.01
C ARG A 41 -6.67 8.97 -1.71
N LEU A 42 -6.18 8.00 -0.95
CA LEU A 42 -6.72 7.59 0.33
C LEU A 42 -6.09 8.34 1.52
N ASP A 43 -5.10 9.20 1.30
CA ASP A 43 -4.45 9.91 2.41
C ASP A 43 -5.28 11.11 2.85
N SER A 44 -6.14 10.89 3.84
CA SER A 44 -6.98 11.94 4.44
C SER A 44 -6.19 13.11 5.01
N ARG A 45 -4.90 12.93 5.37
CA ARG A 45 -4.04 14.01 5.86
C ARG A 45 -3.71 15.01 4.76
N ARG A 46 -3.60 14.53 3.53
CA ARG A 46 -3.21 15.33 2.35
C ARG A 46 -4.41 15.99 1.68
N ILE A 47 -5.63 15.51 1.92
CA ILE A 47 -6.87 16.17 1.48
C ILE A 47 -7.04 17.56 2.13
N LEU A 48 -6.43 17.79 3.31
CA LEU A 48 -6.47 19.09 3.98
C LEU A 48 -5.42 20.08 3.45
N GLU A 49 -4.38 19.59 2.78
CA GLU A 49 -3.32 20.41 2.22
C GLU A 49 -3.59 20.58 0.72
N SER A 50 -3.71 21.81 0.25
CA SER A 50 -3.94 22.22 -1.16
C SER A 50 -2.82 21.81 -2.15
N GLN A 51 -2.08 20.74 -1.85
CA GLN A 51 -0.95 20.21 -2.62
C GLN A 51 -1.38 19.34 -3.81
N TRP A 52 -2.66 19.08 -3.97
CA TRP A 52 -3.21 18.17 -4.97
C TRP A 52 -3.13 18.69 -6.40
N ASP A 53 -3.55 19.94 -6.63
CA ASP A 53 -3.49 20.56 -7.96
C ASP A 53 -2.04 20.65 -8.50
N LEU A 54 -1.06 20.82 -7.60
CA LEU A 54 0.37 20.89 -7.96
C LEU A 54 0.98 19.52 -8.26
N VAL A 55 0.55 18.47 -7.56
CA VAL A 55 1.04 17.11 -7.78
C VAL A 55 0.44 16.54 -9.06
N GLU A 56 -0.85 16.75 -9.30
CA GLU A 56 -1.55 16.31 -10.52
C GLU A 56 -1.03 17.03 -11.77
N ALA A 57 -0.79 18.34 -11.70
CA ALA A 57 -0.14 19.06 -12.80
C ALA A 57 1.31 18.63 -13.05
N SER A 58 2.07 18.24 -12.01
CA SER A 58 3.45 17.75 -12.17
C SER A 58 3.52 16.29 -12.64
N LEU A 59 2.45 15.53 -12.43
CA LEU A 59 2.29 14.14 -12.84
C LEU A 59 2.12 14.01 -14.35
N GLU A 60 1.32 14.90 -14.96
CA GLU A 60 1.05 14.92 -16.40
C GLU A 60 2.32 15.13 -17.26
N ASP A 61 3.36 15.76 -16.71
CA ASP A 61 4.62 16.09 -17.41
C ASP A 61 5.69 14.99 -17.29
N ARG A 62 5.45 13.91 -16.53
CA ARG A 62 6.47 12.89 -16.22
C ARG A 62 6.19 11.54 -16.88
N THR A 63 7.12 11.11 -17.72
CA THR A 63 6.99 9.88 -18.52
C THR A 63 7.35 8.58 -17.79
N CYS A 64 7.82 8.63 -16.54
CA CYS A 64 8.23 7.45 -15.77
C CYS A 64 7.43 7.31 -14.47
N ALA A 65 6.55 6.31 -14.41
CA ALA A 65 5.70 6.00 -13.25
C ALA A 65 6.48 5.82 -11.93
N THR A 66 7.70 5.28 -11.99
CA THR A 66 8.55 5.10 -10.80
C THR A 66 9.08 6.43 -10.27
N SER A 67 9.45 7.37 -11.16
CA SER A 67 9.92 8.70 -10.75
C SER A 67 8.80 9.50 -10.08
N VAL A 68 7.60 9.39 -10.63
CA VAL A 68 6.38 9.98 -10.09
C VAL A 68 6.07 9.45 -8.69
N ALA A 69 6.13 8.13 -8.52
CA ALA A 69 5.79 7.50 -7.25
C ALA A 69 6.75 7.93 -6.13
N VAL A 70 8.05 8.11 -6.41
CA VAL A 70 9.03 8.59 -5.42
C VAL A 70 8.70 10.01 -4.93
N ASP A 71 8.18 10.87 -5.81
CA ASP A 71 7.80 12.24 -5.44
C ASP A 71 6.53 12.28 -4.59
N ILE A 72 5.59 11.37 -4.86
CA ILE A 72 4.35 11.22 -4.11
C ILE A 72 4.63 10.57 -2.74
N TYR A 73 5.32 9.44 -2.76
CA TYR A 73 5.65 8.62 -1.61
C TYR A 73 7.09 8.89 -1.16
N ARG A 74 7.35 10.10 -0.66
CA ARG A 74 8.71 10.48 -0.21
C ARG A 74 9.19 9.72 1.02
N THR A 75 8.28 9.24 1.85
CA THR A 75 8.60 8.55 3.10
C THR A 75 7.74 7.32 3.27
N LEU A 76 8.17 6.42 4.16
CA LEU A 76 7.37 5.27 4.56
C LEU A 76 5.99 5.69 5.09
N ASP A 77 5.92 6.78 5.86
CA ASP A 77 4.65 7.27 6.43
C ASP A 77 3.70 7.83 5.38
N SER A 78 4.21 8.41 4.29
CA SER A 78 3.35 8.88 3.19
C SER A 78 2.77 7.73 2.36
N LEU A 79 3.36 6.53 2.46
CA LEU A 79 2.81 5.30 1.88
C LEU A 79 1.88 4.57 2.86
N LEU A 80 2.31 4.37 4.11
CA LEU A 80 1.61 3.50 5.06
C LEU A 80 0.21 4.00 5.43
N VAL A 81 0.00 5.32 5.56
CA VAL A 81 -1.31 5.84 5.93
C VAL A 81 -2.38 5.57 4.87
N PRO A 82 -2.21 5.97 3.59
CA PRO A 82 -3.20 5.63 2.57
C PRO A 82 -3.28 4.11 2.33
N LEU A 83 -2.18 3.36 2.48
CA LEU A 83 -2.19 1.91 2.39
C LEU A 83 -3.02 1.25 3.52
N ASN A 84 -3.00 1.80 4.73
CA ASN A 84 -3.84 1.34 5.83
C ASN A 84 -5.33 1.60 5.56
N ALA A 85 -5.67 2.73 4.95
CA ALA A 85 -7.03 3.02 4.50
C ALA A 85 -7.48 2.01 3.43
N TYR A 86 -6.63 1.73 2.44
CA TYR A 86 -6.84 0.70 1.42
C TYR A 86 -7.16 -0.67 2.05
N PHE A 87 -6.32 -1.13 2.99
CA PHE A 87 -6.52 -2.40 3.67
C PHE A 87 -7.75 -2.42 4.58
N SER A 88 -8.15 -1.28 5.14
CA SER A 88 -9.36 -1.19 5.96
C SER A 88 -10.61 -1.38 5.10
N ILE A 89 -10.67 -0.71 3.93
CA ILE A 89 -11.74 -0.87 2.94
C ILE A 89 -11.81 -2.34 2.48
N LEU A 90 -10.67 -2.91 2.08
CA LEU A 90 -10.61 -4.31 1.64
C LEU A 90 -11.00 -5.30 2.74
N SER A 91 -10.60 -5.06 3.98
CA SER A 91 -10.95 -5.94 5.10
C SER A 91 -12.45 -5.97 5.32
N LEU A 92 -13.09 -4.79 5.36
CA LEU A 92 -14.54 -4.68 5.56
C LEU A 92 -15.30 -5.33 4.40
N HIS A 93 -14.94 -5.00 3.16
CA HIS A 93 -15.55 -5.58 1.97
C HIS A 93 -15.35 -7.10 1.91
N GLY A 94 -14.11 -7.57 2.06
CA GLY A 94 -13.76 -8.98 1.97
C GLY A 94 -14.49 -9.82 3.02
N LEU A 95 -14.51 -9.37 4.28
CA LEU A 95 -15.22 -10.09 5.36
C LEU A 95 -16.73 -10.18 5.09
N ALA A 96 -17.34 -9.13 4.51
CA ALA A 96 -18.75 -9.16 4.12
C ALA A 96 -19.03 -10.15 2.97
N HIS A 97 -18.01 -10.44 2.15
CA HIS A 97 -18.12 -11.31 0.97
C HIS A 97 -17.43 -12.67 1.16
N GLY A 98 -17.34 -13.14 2.41
CA GLY A 98 -16.93 -14.52 2.73
C GLY A 98 -15.42 -14.76 2.80
N GLN A 99 -14.60 -13.72 2.79
CA GLN A 99 -13.16 -13.87 3.08
C GLN A 99 -12.94 -14.25 4.55
N PRO A 100 -11.85 -14.98 4.86
CA PRO A 100 -11.59 -15.43 6.22
C PRO A 100 -11.37 -14.26 7.18
N ALA A 101 -11.75 -14.45 8.45
CA ALA A 101 -11.51 -13.50 9.54
C ALA A 101 -10.01 -13.13 9.72
N MET A 102 -9.11 -13.95 9.18
CA MET A 102 -7.67 -13.73 9.17
C MET A 102 -7.20 -12.73 8.11
N LEU A 103 -8.07 -12.25 7.22
CA LEU A 103 -7.72 -11.32 6.15
C LEU A 103 -6.93 -10.09 6.63
N PRO A 104 -7.35 -9.37 7.70
CA PRO A 104 -6.56 -8.25 8.23
C PRO A 104 -5.16 -8.63 8.69
N CYS A 105 -4.94 -9.89 9.11
CA CYS A 105 -3.61 -10.36 9.52
C CYS A 105 -2.64 -10.45 8.35
N TYR A 106 -3.11 -10.74 7.13
CA TYR A 106 -2.26 -10.74 5.94
C TYR A 106 -1.76 -9.33 5.64
N PHE A 107 -2.64 -8.34 5.69
CA PHE A 107 -2.30 -6.93 5.50
C PHE A 107 -1.35 -6.41 6.57
N PHE A 108 -1.59 -6.74 7.84
CA PHE A 108 -0.69 -6.37 8.93
C PHE A 108 0.72 -6.95 8.76
N ARG A 109 0.84 -8.22 8.31
CA ARG A 109 2.13 -8.85 8.03
C ARG A 109 2.86 -8.12 6.90
N TYR A 110 2.14 -7.73 5.86
CA TYR A 110 2.72 -6.96 4.77
C TYR A 110 3.24 -5.59 5.22
N ASN A 111 2.45 -4.83 5.99
CA ASN A 111 2.90 -3.56 6.56
C ASN A 111 4.15 -3.71 7.43
N SER A 112 4.16 -4.71 8.31
CA SER A 112 5.33 -5.02 9.14
C SER A 112 6.56 -5.37 8.30
N HIS A 113 6.34 -6.09 7.19
CA HIS A 113 7.40 -6.40 6.24
C HIS A 113 7.93 -5.15 5.54
N LEU A 114 7.07 -4.25 5.05
CA LEU A 114 7.49 -2.97 4.47
C LEU A 114 8.31 -2.11 5.43
N VAL A 115 7.90 -2.02 6.70
CA VAL A 115 8.67 -1.32 7.74
C VAL A 115 10.07 -1.92 7.88
N LYS A 116 10.17 -3.26 7.92
CA LYS A 116 11.46 -3.96 7.97
C LYS A 116 12.30 -3.66 6.72
N LEU A 117 11.73 -3.71 5.52
CA LEU A 117 12.44 -3.41 4.29
C LEU A 117 12.95 -1.96 4.27
N ALA A 118 12.11 -1.00 4.65
CA ALA A 118 12.50 0.41 4.75
C ALA A 118 13.70 0.65 5.70
N SER A 119 13.86 -0.19 6.73
CA SER A 119 15.03 -0.13 7.62
C SER A 119 16.31 -0.69 6.99
N GLN A 120 16.20 -1.63 6.05
CA GLN A 120 17.32 -2.44 5.51
C GLN A 120 17.78 -1.99 4.11
N TYR A 121 16.88 -1.41 3.33
CA TYR A 121 17.10 -1.07 1.92
C TYR A 121 16.83 0.42 1.67
N GLU A 122 17.39 0.92 0.58
CA GLU A 122 17.12 2.29 0.12
C GLU A 122 15.63 2.49 -0.22
N TRP A 123 15.09 3.65 0.11
CA TRP A 123 13.66 3.91 -0.02
C TRP A 123 13.11 3.77 -1.45
N PRO A 124 13.76 4.29 -2.51
CA PRO A 124 13.28 4.12 -3.88
C PRO A 124 13.19 2.65 -4.32
N ALA A 125 14.09 1.80 -3.83
CA ALA A 125 14.07 0.36 -4.07
C ALA A 125 12.88 -0.31 -3.37
N VAL A 126 12.62 0.06 -2.10
CA VAL A 126 11.47 -0.43 -1.34
C VAL A 126 10.15 -0.01 -1.99
N LEU A 127 10.08 1.22 -2.51
CA LEU A 127 8.89 1.70 -3.22
C LEU A 127 8.67 0.94 -4.54
N SER A 128 9.74 0.71 -5.31
CA SER A 128 9.65 -0.08 -6.56
C SER A 128 9.17 -1.51 -6.27
N TYR A 129 9.72 -2.15 -5.22
CA TYR A 129 9.25 -3.44 -4.72
C TYR A 129 7.76 -3.39 -4.33
N HIS A 130 7.34 -2.35 -3.59
CA HIS A 130 5.94 -2.20 -3.17
C HIS A 130 5.00 -2.13 -4.38
N LEU A 131 5.30 -1.31 -5.39
CA LEU A 131 4.46 -1.14 -6.58
C LEU A 131 4.33 -2.44 -7.38
N ALA A 132 5.44 -3.16 -7.58
CA ALA A 132 5.43 -4.45 -8.27
C ALA A 132 4.68 -5.53 -7.47
N PHE A 133 4.89 -5.57 -6.15
CA PHE A 133 4.19 -6.48 -5.24
C PHE A 133 2.68 -6.21 -5.27
N PHE A 134 2.29 -4.93 -5.18
CA PHE A 134 0.90 -4.50 -5.18
C PHE A 134 0.18 -4.93 -6.46
N ASP A 135 0.75 -4.69 -7.64
CA ASP A 135 0.17 -5.11 -8.93
C ASP A 135 -0.04 -6.64 -8.99
N ARG A 136 0.93 -7.42 -8.49
CA ARG A 136 0.80 -8.88 -8.40
C ARG A 136 -0.34 -9.31 -7.49
N ARG A 137 -0.48 -8.66 -6.33
CA ARG A 137 -1.57 -8.94 -5.39
C ARG A 137 -2.94 -8.53 -5.94
N CYS A 138 -3.06 -7.43 -6.67
CA CYS A 138 -4.31 -7.06 -7.33
C CYS A 138 -4.75 -8.13 -8.34
N LYS A 139 -3.83 -8.70 -9.13
CA LYS A 139 -4.12 -9.82 -10.04
C LYS A 139 -4.63 -11.05 -9.31
N GLU A 140 -4.05 -11.40 -8.17
CA GLU A 140 -4.49 -12.54 -7.34
C GLU A 140 -5.86 -12.29 -6.69
N MET A 141 -6.09 -11.08 -6.16
CA MET A 141 -7.37 -10.72 -5.54
C MET A 141 -8.54 -10.69 -6.53
N ARG A 142 -8.30 -10.35 -7.81
CA ARG A 142 -9.31 -10.52 -8.88
C ARG A 142 -9.79 -11.97 -9.06
N LEU A 143 -8.97 -12.93 -8.64
CA LEU A 143 -9.33 -14.36 -8.61
C LEU A 143 -9.85 -14.80 -7.22
N GLY A 144 -9.98 -13.86 -6.28
CA GLY A 144 -10.43 -14.12 -4.91
C GLY A 144 -9.34 -14.62 -3.95
N ASP A 145 -8.07 -14.67 -4.35
CA ASP A 145 -6.96 -15.08 -3.47
C ASP A 145 -6.29 -13.86 -2.82
N TYR A 146 -6.49 -13.73 -1.51
CA TYR A 146 -5.88 -12.67 -0.69
C TYR A 146 -4.64 -13.15 0.08
N SER A 147 -4.32 -14.46 0.02
CA SER A 147 -3.26 -15.07 0.83
C SER A 147 -1.87 -14.55 0.44
N GLY A 148 -1.71 -14.04 -0.77
CA GLY A 148 -0.47 -13.45 -1.28
C GLY A 148 0.03 -12.28 -0.42
N TRP A 149 -0.86 -11.48 0.18
CA TRP A 149 -0.46 -10.38 1.06
C TRP A 149 0.30 -10.87 2.30
N GLY A 150 0.01 -12.07 2.78
CA GLY A 150 0.68 -12.68 3.92
C GLY A 150 2.03 -13.34 3.60
N LYS A 151 2.46 -13.32 2.33
CA LYS A 151 3.66 -14.01 1.84
C LYS A 151 4.72 -13.01 1.40
N VAL A 152 5.98 -13.39 1.61
CA VAL A 152 7.14 -12.66 1.06
C VAL A 152 7.35 -13.10 -0.38
N ASP A 153 7.53 -12.14 -1.29
CA ASP A 153 7.82 -12.42 -2.70
C ASP A 153 9.34 -12.35 -2.94
N VAL A 154 9.99 -13.50 -2.82
CA VAL A 154 11.46 -13.61 -2.91
C VAL A 154 11.98 -13.15 -4.28
N GLN A 155 11.24 -13.43 -5.35
CA GLN A 155 11.63 -13.00 -6.71
C GLN A 155 11.68 -11.47 -6.80
N LEU A 156 10.63 -10.80 -6.32
CA LEU A 156 10.62 -9.34 -6.27
C LEU A 156 11.68 -8.77 -5.32
N MET A 157 11.98 -9.46 -4.21
CA MET A 157 13.07 -9.02 -3.33
C MET A 157 14.43 -9.09 -4.02
N GLU A 158 14.72 -10.17 -4.75
CA GLU A 158 15.96 -10.34 -5.52
C GLU A 158 16.10 -9.28 -6.60
N GLU A 159 15.02 -9.00 -7.32
CA GLU A 159 14.99 -8.03 -8.41
C GLU A 159 15.14 -6.58 -7.92
N PHE A 160 14.35 -6.18 -6.93
CA PHE A 160 14.22 -4.76 -6.56
C PHE A 160 15.05 -4.36 -5.34
N LEU A 161 15.40 -5.27 -4.43
CA LEU A 161 15.96 -4.90 -3.11
C LEU A 161 17.42 -5.28 -2.94
N VAL A 162 17.81 -6.50 -3.32
CA VAL A 162 19.17 -7.03 -3.09
C VAL A 162 20.27 -6.06 -3.56
N PRO A 163 20.18 -5.42 -4.75
CA PRO A 163 21.21 -4.48 -5.19
C PRO A 163 21.33 -3.20 -4.35
N TYR A 164 20.31 -2.86 -3.57
CA TYR A 164 20.15 -1.58 -2.88
C TYR A 164 20.11 -1.73 -1.35
N GLN A 165 20.80 -2.75 -0.82
CA GLN A 165 20.92 -2.93 0.62
C GLN A 165 21.74 -1.80 1.24
N LYS A 166 21.22 -1.21 2.31
CA LYS A 166 21.95 -0.18 3.07
C LYS A 166 23.23 -0.80 3.62
N THR A 167 24.38 -0.29 3.21
CA THR A 167 25.65 -0.70 3.78
C THR A 167 25.68 -0.25 5.23
N SER A 168 25.44 -1.17 6.17
CA SER A 168 25.75 -0.90 7.57
C SER A 168 27.24 -0.59 7.61
N LYS A 169 27.64 0.65 7.95
CA LYS A 169 29.04 0.94 8.22
C LYS A 169 29.52 -0.08 9.25
N SER A 170 30.42 -0.97 8.81
CA SER A 170 31.14 -1.89 9.67
C SER A 170 31.59 -1.13 10.92
N ARG A 171 31.12 -1.53 12.11
CA ARG A 171 31.73 -1.17 13.39
C ARG A 171 33.18 -1.66 13.35
N LYS A 172 34.09 -0.83 12.84
CA LYS A 172 35.53 -0.96 13.05
C LYS A 172 36.00 0.31 13.74
N ASN A 173 36.85 0.08 14.76
CA ASN A 173 37.71 1.00 15.53
C ASN A 173 37.23 1.18 16.98
N GLY A 174 37.93 0.69 18.00
CA GLY A 174 39.20 -0.02 18.02
C GLY A 174 39.47 -0.62 19.41
N ARG A 175 39.95 -1.87 19.43
CA ARG A 175 40.80 -2.35 20.51
C ARG A 175 42.20 -1.82 20.21
N ILE A 176 42.66 -0.85 20.98
CA ILE A 176 44.10 -0.62 21.16
C ILE A 176 44.36 -0.87 22.65
N ARG A 177 45.43 -1.62 22.85
CA ARG A 177 45.93 -2.22 24.09
C ARG A 177 46.29 -1.20 25.15
#